data_AF-A0A818H403-F1
#
_entry.id   AF-A0A818H403-F1
#
_cell.length_a   1.000
_cell.length_b   1.000
_cell.length_c   1.000
_cell.angle_alpha   90.00
_cell.angle_beta   90.00
_cell.angle_gamma   90.00
#
_symmetry.space_group_name_H-M   'P 1'
#
loop_
_entity.id
_entity.type
_entity.pdbx_description
1 polymer ?
#
loop_
_entity_poly.entity_id
_entity_poly.type
_entity_poly.pdbx_seq_one_letter_code
_entity_poly.pdbx_strand_id
1 'polypeptide(L)'
;MISDSSNEVKTSSSSKSILSAAYSRLIRAIRELNLFSDNPFWSPVLNFDEQVLSTRLFLILISISLLGVIGYASLTVRTHDVTLNKFSISDFERLEARYSSTINVPCTEVSIPFNKFLDLSPQFHQVCLSPFVRKKWISSLFLVNATSHNILDFRTFAFSHYRSLRLLCHLARQAVKDTHRTFNSTHLVNRNTFSRALFNEVASVLSNYLQQNVLTNEKRTASVLSMIIAQNRLFSALRTNYYIKSVPGSKRYVTYHGVYLEVNGTNESTCDCLLKGNQCIYPAGAFYNWTLPELGEAAKNDPPPLFQVSN
;
A
#
# COMPACT_ATOMS: atom_id res chain seq x y z
N MET A 1 -50.38 51.26 -36.68
CA MET A 1 -51.65 51.36 -35.92
C MET A 1 -51.57 50.31 -34.83
N ILE A 2 -51.56 50.63 -33.53
CA ILE A 2 -52.00 51.86 -32.85
C ILE A 2 -50.85 52.43 -31.99
N SER A 3 -50.88 53.75 -31.79
CA SER A 3 -50.19 54.56 -30.78
C SER A 3 -50.47 54.07 -29.33
N ASP A 4 -50.03 54.59 -28.19
CA ASP A 4 -49.17 55.70 -27.73
C ASP A 4 -48.75 55.33 -26.28
N SER A 5 -47.78 55.94 -25.58
CA SER A 5 -46.91 57.08 -25.90
C SER A 5 -45.55 56.95 -25.19
N SER A 6 -44.64 57.89 -25.46
CA SER A 6 -43.41 58.09 -24.71
C SER A 6 -43.66 58.72 -23.33
N ASN A 7 -42.99 58.19 -22.30
CA ASN A 7 -42.87 58.86 -21.00
C ASN A 7 -41.40 58.82 -20.53
N GLU A 8 -40.55 59.52 -21.28
CA GLU A 8 -39.12 59.61 -21.02
C GLU A 8 -38.71 61.06 -20.71
N VAL A 9 -37.75 61.21 -19.79
CA VAL A 9 -36.95 62.43 -19.54
C VAL A 9 -37.70 63.70 -19.10
N LYS A 10 -37.99 63.81 -17.79
CA LYS A 10 -38.15 65.12 -17.10
C LYS A 10 -37.22 65.35 -15.89
N THR A 11 -36.17 64.54 -15.75
CA THR A 11 -35.18 64.58 -14.64
C THR A 11 -33.78 65.07 -15.05
N SER A 12 -33.51 65.28 -16.34
CA SER A 12 -32.18 65.66 -16.87
C SER A 12 -31.81 67.15 -16.72
N SER A 13 -32.79 68.04 -16.58
CA SER A 13 -32.53 69.51 -16.54
C SER A 13 -32.19 70.00 -15.12
N SER A 14 -32.97 69.60 -14.12
CA SER A 14 -32.78 70.03 -12.72
C SER A 14 -31.50 69.47 -12.09
N SER A 15 -31.12 68.23 -12.41
CA SER A 15 -29.87 67.63 -11.93
C SER A 15 -28.64 68.39 -12.45
N LYS A 16 -28.64 68.83 -13.71
CA LYS A 16 -27.54 69.58 -14.33
C LYS A 16 -27.33 70.98 -13.73
N SER A 17 -28.41 71.70 -13.40
CA SER A 17 -28.30 73.02 -12.76
C SER A 17 -27.87 72.96 -11.29
N ILE A 18 -28.28 71.91 -10.57
CA ILE A 18 -27.83 71.67 -9.19
C ILE A 18 -26.35 71.24 -9.18
N LEU A 19 -25.92 70.37 -10.11
CA LEU A 19 -24.50 70.00 -10.24
C LEU A 19 -23.60 71.21 -10.56
N SER A 20 -23.99 72.08 -11.49
CA SER A 20 -23.17 73.25 -11.85
C SER A 20 -23.09 74.29 -10.73
N ALA A 21 -24.17 74.47 -9.96
CA ALA A 21 -24.18 75.30 -8.75
C ALA A 21 -23.32 74.71 -7.62
N ALA A 22 -23.34 73.38 -7.42
CA ALA A 22 -22.48 72.71 -6.45
C ALA A 22 -21.00 72.76 -6.86
N TYR A 23 -20.70 72.48 -8.12
CA TYR A 23 -19.35 72.51 -8.70
C TYR A 23 -18.71 73.90 -8.63
N SER A 24 -19.45 74.96 -8.95
CA SER A 24 -18.96 76.34 -8.85
C SER A 24 -18.72 76.81 -7.41
N ARG A 25 -19.54 76.36 -6.44
CA ARG A 25 -19.28 76.58 -5.00
C ARG A 25 -18.05 75.80 -4.52
N LEU A 26 -17.90 74.54 -4.95
CA LEU A 26 -16.75 73.70 -4.62
C LEU A 26 -15.44 74.30 -5.16
N ILE A 27 -15.41 74.75 -6.42
CA ILE A 27 -14.24 75.42 -7.01
C ILE A 27 -13.88 76.70 -6.26
N ARG A 28 -14.88 77.49 -5.83
CA ARG A 28 -14.62 78.70 -5.05
C ARG A 28 -13.99 78.37 -3.71
N ALA A 29 -14.59 77.43 -2.97
CA ALA A 29 -14.05 76.94 -1.70
C ALA A 29 -12.62 76.38 -1.84
N ILE A 30 -12.31 75.64 -2.93
CA ILE A 30 -10.97 75.12 -3.21
C ILE A 30 -9.97 76.24 -3.59
N ARG A 31 -10.41 77.31 -4.27
CA ARG A 31 -9.56 78.45 -4.65
C ARG A 31 -9.24 79.37 -3.48
N GLU A 32 -10.15 79.48 -2.51
CA GLU A 32 -10.02 80.29 -1.30
C GLU A 32 -9.40 79.51 -0.12
N LEU A 33 -9.14 78.20 -0.29
CA LEU A 33 -8.53 77.36 0.73
C LEU A 33 -7.02 77.65 0.87
N ASN A 34 -6.61 78.10 2.05
CA ASN A 34 -5.23 78.10 2.51
C ASN A 34 -5.15 77.28 3.79
N LEU A 35 -4.50 76.10 3.75
CA LEU A 35 -4.37 75.23 4.92
C LEU A 35 -3.26 75.68 5.90
N PHE A 36 -2.45 76.67 5.53
CA PHE A 36 -1.27 77.10 6.28
C PHE A 36 -1.39 78.52 6.87
N SER A 37 -2.52 79.22 6.70
CA SER A 37 -2.73 80.62 7.10
C SER A 37 -2.41 80.90 8.58
N ASP A 38 -2.88 80.01 9.46
CA ASP A 38 -2.91 80.22 10.91
C ASP A 38 -1.98 79.25 11.68
N ASN A 39 -1.02 78.63 10.99
CA ASN A 39 -0.09 77.70 11.64
C ASN A 39 1.08 78.48 12.29
N PRO A 40 1.26 78.42 13.62
CA PRO A 40 2.27 79.23 14.33
C PRO A 40 3.72 78.90 13.96
N PHE A 41 3.97 77.74 13.34
CA PHE A 41 5.30 77.34 12.87
C PHE A 41 5.61 77.84 11.45
N TRP A 42 4.61 77.90 10.56
CA TRP A 42 4.81 78.23 9.14
C TRP A 42 4.46 79.68 8.79
N SER A 43 3.47 80.27 9.48
CA SER A 43 3.00 81.66 9.26
C SER A 43 4.10 82.73 9.40
N PRO A 44 5.12 82.61 10.28
CA PRO A 44 6.22 83.57 10.36
C PRO A 44 7.28 83.44 9.24
N VAL A 45 7.26 82.34 8.48
CA VAL A 45 8.37 81.93 7.59
C VAL A 45 7.97 81.96 6.12
N LEU A 46 6.70 81.67 5.80
CA LEU A 46 6.19 81.66 4.42
C LEU A 46 5.26 82.84 4.15
N ASN A 47 5.50 83.52 3.04
CA ASN A 47 4.61 84.56 2.50
C ASN A 47 3.27 83.97 2.08
N PHE A 48 2.23 84.80 2.02
CA PHE A 48 0.87 84.39 1.67
C PHE A 48 0.79 83.56 0.36
N ASP A 49 1.49 83.98 -0.68
CA ASP A 49 1.52 83.26 -1.97
C ASP A 49 2.16 81.87 -1.86
N GLU A 50 3.16 81.72 -0.99
CA GLU A 50 3.86 80.44 -0.73
C GLU A 50 2.99 79.48 0.09
N GLN A 51 2.17 80.01 1.00
CA GLN A 51 1.17 79.23 1.75
C GLN A 51 0.05 78.71 0.82
N VAL A 52 -0.43 79.54 -0.11
CA VAL A 52 -1.41 79.15 -1.13
C VAL A 52 -0.81 78.13 -2.11
N LEU A 53 0.43 78.32 -2.55
CA LEU A 53 1.15 77.34 -3.39
C LEU A 53 1.36 76.01 -2.67
N SER A 54 1.79 76.03 -1.41
CA SER A 54 1.97 74.84 -0.57
C SER A 54 0.65 74.10 -0.34
N THR A 55 -0.45 74.83 -0.13
CA THR A 55 -1.80 74.23 -0.04
C THR A 55 -2.16 73.47 -1.31
N ARG A 56 -1.91 74.06 -2.50
CA ARG A 56 -2.18 73.41 -3.79
C ARG A 56 -1.32 72.19 -4.01
N LEU A 57 -0.02 72.27 -3.72
CA LEU A 57 0.90 71.13 -3.81
C LEU A 57 0.50 69.99 -2.85
N PHE A 58 0.14 70.31 -1.61
CA PHE A 58 -0.36 69.33 -0.63
C PHE A 58 -1.64 68.63 -1.12
N LEU A 59 -2.62 69.39 -1.63
CA LEU A 59 -3.86 68.82 -2.19
C LEU A 59 -3.62 67.95 -3.43
N ILE A 60 -2.65 68.30 -4.29
CA ILE A 60 -2.26 67.47 -5.44
C ILE A 60 -1.59 66.18 -4.96
N LEU A 61 -0.61 66.27 -4.06
CA LEU A 61 0.13 65.11 -3.54
C LEU A 61 -0.78 64.14 -2.76
N ILE A 62 -1.69 64.65 -1.92
CA ILE A 62 -2.64 63.80 -1.19
C ILE A 62 -3.68 63.18 -2.13
N SER A 63 -4.05 63.85 -3.23
CA SER A 63 -4.93 63.26 -4.26
C SER A 63 -4.22 62.14 -5.01
N ILE A 64 -2.95 62.33 -5.38
CA ILE A 64 -2.13 61.31 -6.05
C ILE A 64 -1.93 60.09 -5.14
N SER A 65 -1.61 60.29 -3.86
CA SER A 65 -1.44 59.18 -2.92
C SER A 65 -2.75 58.42 -2.65
N LEU A 66 -3.88 59.12 -2.52
CA LEU A 66 -5.19 58.49 -2.36
C LEU A 66 -5.56 57.65 -3.61
N LEU A 67 -5.32 58.17 -4.81
CA LEU A 67 -5.52 57.44 -6.07
C LEU A 67 -4.61 56.21 -6.16
N GLY A 68 -3.35 56.31 -5.72
CA GLY A 68 -2.43 55.18 -5.63
C GLY A 68 -2.93 54.07 -4.70
N VAL A 69 -3.42 54.44 -3.51
CA VAL A 69 -4.01 53.49 -2.54
C VAL A 69 -5.28 52.83 -3.11
N ILE A 70 -6.18 53.60 -3.75
CA ILE A 70 -7.40 53.08 -4.37
C ILE A 70 -7.06 52.13 -5.53
N GLY A 71 -6.08 52.48 -6.36
CA GLY A 71 -5.60 51.64 -7.46
C GLY A 71 -5.02 50.32 -6.94
N TYR A 72 -4.14 50.38 -5.94
CA TYR A 72 -3.58 49.18 -5.30
C TYR A 72 -4.68 48.29 -4.68
N ALA A 73 -5.63 48.88 -3.95
CA ALA A 73 -6.73 48.15 -3.32
C ALA A 73 -7.68 47.50 -4.35
N SER A 74 -7.80 48.10 -5.53
CA SER A 74 -8.63 47.59 -6.65
C SER A 74 -7.92 46.51 -7.48
N LEU A 75 -6.58 46.55 -7.56
CA LEU A 75 -5.74 45.52 -8.19
C LEU A 75 -5.50 44.31 -7.27
N THR A 76 -5.76 44.43 -5.97
CA THR A 76 -5.62 43.33 -5.00
C THR A 76 -6.76 42.33 -5.18
N VAL A 77 -6.44 41.16 -5.75
CA VAL A 77 -7.40 40.05 -5.90
C VAL A 77 -7.90 39.59 -4.54
N ARG A 78 -9.22 39.69 -4.31
CA ARG A 78 -9.87 39.14 -3.11
C ARG A 78 -10.23 37.68 -3.33
N THR A 79 -9.56 36.79 -2.62
CA THR A 79 -10.00 35.40 -2.46
C THR A 79 -11.21 35.35 -1.53
N HIS A 80 -12.22 34.56 -1.90
CA HIS A 80 -13.41 34.33 -1.09
C HIS A 80 -13.57 32.83 -0.87
N ASP A 81 -13.66 32.41 0.38
CA ASP A 81 -13.85 31.02 0.75
C ASP A 81 -15.32 30.61 0.55
N VAL A 82 -15.52 29.48 -0.14
CA VAL A 82 -16.86 28.92 -0.41
C VAL A 82 -16.94 27.53 0.22
N THR A 83 -17.65 27.43 1.34
CA THR A 83 -17.85 26.16 2.06
C THR A 83 -19.03 25.39 1.47
N LEU A 84 -18.80 24.15 1.02
CA LEU A 84 -19.83 23.23 0.53
C LEU A 84 -20.02 22.09 1.52
N ASN A 85 -21.15 22.06 2.23
CA ASN A 85 -21.38 21.12 3.34
C ASN A 85 -21.58 19.66 2.89
N LYS A 86 -22.01 19.43 1.64
CA LYS A 86 -22.14 18.11 1.01
C LYS A 86 -21.90 18.25 -0.49
N PHE A 87 -21.13 17.35 -1.07
CA PHE A 87 -20.85 17.27 -2.51
C PHE A 87 -20.71 15.79 -2.89
N SER A 88 -20.99 15.41 -4.14
CA SER A 88 -20.75 14.05 -4.60
C SER A 88 -19.26 13.82 -4.88
N ILE A 89 -18.82 12.56 -4.94
CA ILE A 89 -17.45 12.22 -5.36
C ILE A 89 -17.11 12.76 -6.77
N SER A 90 -18.10 12.82 -7.67
CA SER A 90 -17.96 13.46 -8.99
C SER A 90 -17.83 14.98 -8.92
N ASP A 91 -18.47 15.64 -7.94
CA ASP A 91 -18.26 17.07 -7.69
C ASP A 91 -16.87 17.32 -7.10
N PHE A 92 -16.40 16.45 -6.19
CA PHE A 92 -15.04 16.48 -5.64
C PHE A 92 -14.01 16.39 -6.77
N GLU A 93 -14.05 15.34 -7.59
CA GLU A 93 -13.10 15.12 -8.69
C GLU A 93 -13.11 16.30 -9.69
N ARG A 94 -14.29 16.89 -9.97
CA ARG A 94 -14.42 18.08 -10.82
C ARG A 94 -13.83 19.34 -10.19
N LEU A 95 -13.99 19.53 -8.88
CA LEU A 95 -13.45 20.68 -8.15
C LEU A 95 -11.94 20.54 -7.92
N GLU A 96 -11.45 19.34 -7.61
CA GLU A 96 -10.04 18.98 -7.50
C GLU A 96 -9.30 19.25 -8.82
N ALA A 97 -9.88 18.81 -9.96
CA ALA A 97 -9.32 19.09 -11.28
C ALA A 97 -9.27 20.60 -11.65
N ARG A 98 -10.11 21.44 -11.02
CA ARG A 98 -10.18 22.89 -11.30
C ARG A 98 -9.39 23.75 -10.29
N TYR A 99 -9.24 23.28 -9.05
CA TYR A 99 -8.72 24.04 -7.92
C TYR A 99 -7.70 23.24 -7.10
N SER A 100 -6.91 22.39 -7.75
CA SER A 100 -6.00 21.41 -7.11
C SER A 100 -5.03 21.99 -6.07
N SER A 101 -4.63 23.26 -6.20
CA SER A 101 -3.72 23.95 -5.27
C SER A 101 -4.41 24.68 -4.11
N THR A 102 -5.73 24.87 -4.15
CA THR A 102 -6.48 25.66 -3.16
C THR A 102 -7.65 24.93 -2.52
N ILE A 103 -8.10 23.81 -3.11
CA ILE A 103 -9.16 22.99 -2.53
C ILE A 103 -8.65 22.28 -1.26
N ASN A 104 -9.42 22.39 -0.18
CA ASN A 104 -9.18 21.63 1.04
C ASN A 104 -10.45 20.88 1.42
N VAL A 105 -10.37 19.56 1.47
CA VAL A 105 -11.52 18.68 1.72
C VAL A 105 -11.21 17.75 2.90
N PRO A 106 -11.39 18.24 4.14
CA PRO A 106 -11.12 17.44 5.33
C PRO A 106 -12.13 16.28 5.46
N CYS A 107 -11.65 15.14 5.92
CA CYS A 107 -12.49 14.00 6.29
C CYS A 107 -13.23 14.28 7.60
N THR A 108 -14.49 13.83 7.71
CA THR A 108 -15.25 13.81 8.97
C THR A 108 -14.70 12.77 9.95
N GLU A 109 -14.19 11.64 9.43
CA GLU A 109 -13.51 10.59 10.19
C GLU A 109 -12.10 10.41 9.61
N VAL A 110 -11.07 10.64 10.43
CA VAL A 110 -9.66 10.62 9.98
C VAL A 110 -9.01 9.23 9.98
N SER A 111 -9.76 8.19 10.37
CA SER A 111 -9.22 6.85 10.64
C SER A 111 -10.24 5.77 10.33
N ILE A 112 -10.15 5.14 9.16
CA ILE A 112 -11.14 4.15 8.68
C ILE A 112 -10.51 2.74 8.70
N PRO A 113 -11.08 1.74 9.39
CA PRO A 113 -10.54 0.38 9.38
C PRO A 113 -10.65 -0.26 7.99
N PHE A 114 -9.64 -1.01 7.57
CA PHE A 114 -9.54 -1.53 6.20
C PHE A 114 -10.75 -2.38 5.79
N ASN A 115 -11.33 -3.13 6.72
CA ASN A 115 -12.52 -3.96 6.49
C ASN A 115 -13.81 -3.19 6.13
N LYS A 116 -13.81 -1.84 6.18
CA LYS A 116 -14.93 -1.00 5.73
C LYS A 116 -14.91 -0.73 4.23
N PHE A 117 -13.76 -0.90 3.58
CA PHE A 117 -13.56 -0.51 2.18
C PHE A 117 -12.78 -1.54 1.34
N LEU A 118 -12.20 -2.56 1.97
CA LEU A 118 -11.60 -3.72 1.32
C LEU A 118 -12.19 -5.01 1.93
N ASP A 119 -12.70 -5.88 1.07
CA ASP A 119 -13.07 -7.25 1.41
C ASP A 119 -12.07 -8.23 0.77
N LEU A 120 -11.56 -9.17 1.55
CA LEU A 120 -10.50 -10.10 1.15
C LEU A 120 -10.92 -11.54 1.52
N SER A 121 -11.26 -12.32 0.49
CA SER A 121 -11.62 -13.73 0.63
C SER A 121 -10.44 -14.65 0.26
N PRO A 122 -9.66 -15.16 1.23
CA PRO A 122 -8.49 -15.99 0.94
C PRO A 122 -8.88 -17.37 0.41
N GLN A 123 -8.29 -17.77 -0.72
CA GLN A 123 -8.42 -19.12 -1.28
C GLN A 123 -7.18 -19.94 -0.98
N PHE A 124 -7.37 -21.19 -0.55
CA PHE A 124 -6.29 -22.12 -0.23
C PHE A 124 -6.05 -23.12 -1.35
N HIS A 125 -4.78 -23.46 -1.58
CA HIS A 125 -4.38 -24.43 -2.60
C HIS A 125 -5.13 -25.77 -2.45
N GLN A 126 -5.59 -26.35 -3.57
CA GLN A 126 -6.46 -27.53 -3.59
C GLN A 126 -5.88 -28.71 -2.79
N VAL A 127 -4.56 -28.87 -2.76
CA VAL A 127 -3.87 -29.90 -1.97
C VAL A 127 -4.25 -29.85 -0.47
N CYS A 128 -4.48 -28.66 0.08
CA CYS A 128 -4.86 -28.47 1.48
C CYS A 128 -6.34 -28.79 1.77
N LEU A 129 -7.17 -28.92 0.72
CA LEU A 129 -8.57 -29.35 0.78
C LEU A 129 -8.73 -30.83 0.42
N SER A 130 -7.71 -31.42 -0.22
CA SER A 130 -7.69 -32.79 -0.71
C SER A 130 -7.80 -33.86 0.40
N PRO A 131 -8.13 -35.11 0.05
CA PRO A 131 -8.04 -36.25 0.97
C PRO A 131 -6.64 -36.46 1.58
N PHE A 132 -5.58 -36.04 0.88
CA PHE A 132 -4.19 -36.33 1.25
C PHE A 132 -3.73 -35.71 2.58
N VAL A 133 -4.38 -34.62 3.01
CA VAL A 133 -4.11 -33.99 4.31
C VAL A 133 -5.04 -34.48 5.44
N ARG A 134 -5.99 -35.38 5.15
CA ARG A 134 -6.93 -35.90 6.16
C ARG A 134 -6.25 -36.95 7.04
N LYS A 135 -6.61 -36.97 8.33
CA LYS A 135 -6.06 -37.93 9.30
C LYS A 135 -6.22 -39.39 8.84
N LYS A 136 -7.35 -39.76 8.24
CA LYS A 136 -7.61 -41.13 7.73
C LYS A 136 -6.57 -41.59 6.71
N TRP A 137 -6.31 -40.77 5.68
CA TRP A 137 -5.30 -41.05 4.64
C TRP A 137 -3.89 -41.15 5.21
N ILE A 138 -3.50 -40.18 6.04
CA ILE A 138 -2.17 -40.17 6.65
C ILE A 138 -1.99 -41.41 7.53
N SER A 139 -2.98 -41.78 8.34
CA SER A 139 -2.93 -42.99 9.18
C SER A 139 -2.87 -44.30 8.38
N SER A 140 -3.52 -44.40 7.21
CA SER A 140 -3.42 -45.61 6.36
C SER A 140 -2.05 -45.78 5.69
N LEU A 141 -1.19 -44.77 5.72
CA LEU A 141 0.19 -44.84 5.21
C LEU A 141 1.22 -45.17 6.30
N PHE A 142 0.80 -45.40 7.54
CA PHE A 142 1.71 -45.76 8.62
C PHE A 142 2.23 -47.19 8.46
N LEU A 143 3.55 -47.33 8.32
CA LEU A 143 4.24 -48.62 8.19
C LEU A 143 5.07 -48.89 9.45
N VAL A 144 4.81 -50.01 10.12
CA VAL A 144 5.65 -50.51 11.22
C VAL A 144 7.02 -50.91 10.65
N ASN A 145 8.11 -50.58 11.35
CA ASN A 145 9.49 -50.82 10.91
C ASN A 145 9.86 -50.16 9.56
N ALA A 146 9.29 -49.00 9.24
CA ALA A 146 9.63 -48.24 8.03
C ALA A 146 11.13 -47.94 7.86
N THR A 147 11.91 -47.96 8.94
CA THR A 147 13.37 -47.74 8.96
C THR A 147 14.21 -48.95 8.53
N SER A 148 13.64 -50.15 8.48
CA SER A 148 14.27 -51.33 7.88
C SER A 148 13.97 -51.48 6.38
N HIS A 149 13.20 -50.56 5.81
CA HIS A 149 12.78 -50.57 4.42
C HIS A 149 13.71 -49.69 3.54
N ASN A 150 13.65 -49.84 2.22
CA ASN A 150 14.54 -49.12 1.30
C ASN A 150 14.29 -47.61 1.42
N ILE A 151 15.35 -46.81 1.56
CA ILE A 151 15.26 -45.36 1.73
C ILE A 151 14.61 -44.63 0.54
N LEU A 152 14.63 -45.24 -0.65
CA LEU A 152 13.92 -44.74 -1.84
C LEU A 152 12.49 -45.27 -1.97
N ASP A 153 12.07 -46.22 -1.12
CA ASP A 153 10.69 -46.70 -1.11
C ASP A 153 9.78 -45.64 -0.50
N PHE A 154 8.90 -45.10 -1.34
CA PHE A 154 7.95 -44.04 -0.99
C PHE A 154 7.13 -44.37 0.25
N ARG A 155 6.76 -45.65 0.46
CA ARG A 155 5.91 -46.08 1.58
C ARG A 155 6.57 -45.83 2.93
N THR A 156 7.91 -45.76 2.98
CA THR A 156 8.66 -45.53 4.22
C THR A 156 8.51 -44.11 4.76
N PHE A 157 8.41 -43.13 3.86
CA PHE A 157 8.37 -41.72 4.20
C PHE A 157 7.05 -41.03 3.85
N ALA A 158 6.16 -41.67 3.09
CA ALA A 158 4.84 -41.14 2.71
C ALA A 158 4.04 -40.64 3.93
N PHE A 159 3.98 -41.44 5.00
CA PHE A 159 3.34 -41.03 6.28
C PHE A 159 3.85 -39.67 6.76
N SER A 160 5.17 -39.51 6.83
CA SER A 160 5.81 -38.28 7.32
C SER A 160 5.66 -37.13 6.34
N HIS A 161 5.76 -37.37 5.02
CA HIS A 161 5.59 -36.34 4.00
C HIS A 161 4.16 -35.79 3.98
N TYR A 162 3.13 -36.65 4.00
CA TYR A 162 1.74 -36.17 4.08
C TYR A 162 1.39 -35.56 5.44
N ARG A 163 2.03 -36.01 6.53
CA ARG A 163 1.92 -35.35 7.85
C ARG A 163 2.54 -33.94 7.83
N SER A 164 3.71 -33.77 7.21
CA SER A 164 4.35 -32.47 6.99
C SER A 164 3.51 -31.58 6.08
N LEU A 165 2.96 -32.11 4.98
CA LEU A 165 2.05 -31.39 4.09
C LEU A 165 0.80 -30.90 4.85
N ARG A 166 0.19 -31.74 5.71
CA ARG A 166 -0.92 -31.30 6.57
C ARG A 166 -0.51 -30.18 7.51
N LEU A 167 0.69 -30.26 8.09
CA LEU A 167 1.21 -29.21 8.98
C LEU A 167 1.44 -27.90 8.21
N LEU A 168 2.07 -27.93 7.05
CA LEU A 168 2.26 -26.76 6.18
C LEU A 168 0.91 -26.13 5.79
N CYS A 169 -0.07 -26.94 5.38
CA CYS A 169 -1.43 -26.49 5.10
C CYS A 169 -2.17 -25.92 6.32
N HIS A 170 -1.82 -26.34 7.54
CA HIS A 170 -2.37 -25.79 8.78
C HIS A 170 -1.72 -24.45 9.14
N LEU A 171 -0.39 -24.37 9.07
CA LEU A 171 0.39 -23.15 9.31
C LEU A 171 0.01 -22.05 8.31
N ALA A 172 -0.03 -22.36 7.01
CA ALA A 172 -0.45 -21.40 5.98
C ALA A 172 -1.88 -20.86 6.21
N ARG A 173 -2.81 -21.70 6.69
CA ARG A 173 -4.16 -21.27 7.07
C ARG A 173 -4.16 -20.36 8.30
N GLN A 174 -3.30 -20.65 9.28
CA GLN A 174 -3.18 -19.85 10.49
C GLN A 174 -2.55 -18.49 10.17
N ALA A 175 -1.42 -18.47 9.47
CA ALA A 175 -0.76 -17.25 9.00
C ALA A 175 -1.72 -16.33 8.23
N VAL A 176 -2.45 -16.87 7.23
CA VAL A 176 -3.44 -16.10 6.48
C VAL A 176 -4.58 -15.58 7.37
N LYS A 177 -5.09 -16.38 8.32
CA LYS A 177 -6.13 -15.93 9.27
C LYS A 177 -5.64 -14.82 10.18
N ASP A 178 -4.41 -14.93 10.69
CA ASP A 178 -3.86 -13.98 11.64
C ASP A 178 -3.47 -12.66 10.93
N THR A 179 -2.89 -12.72 9.72
CA THR A 179 -2.70 -11.52 8.89
C THR A 179 -4.04 -10.87 8.50
N HIS A 180 -5.06 -11.65 8.14
CA HIS A 180 -6.39 -11.12 7.79
C HIS A 180 -7.07 -10.43 8.99
N ARG A 181 -6.95 -11.00 10.21
CA ARG A 181 -7.40 -10.33 11.45
C ARG A 181 -6.71 -9.00 11.66
N THR A 182 -5.37 -8.98 11.62
CA THR A 182 -4.57 -7.77 11.78
C THR A 182 -4.94 -6.72 10.74
N PHE A 183 -5.07 -7.10 9.48
CA PHE A 183 -5.48 -6.24 8.37
C PHE A 183 -6.85 -5.61 8.64
N ASN A 184 -7.86 -6.40 9.02
CA ASN A 184 -9.21 -5.91 9.31
C ASN A 184 -9.26 -4.95 10.52
N SER A 185 -8.33 -5.07 11.46
CA SER A 185 -8.14 -4.14 12.59
C SER A 185 -7.17 -2.98 12.30
N THR A 186 -6.54 -2.94 11.13
CA THR A 186 -5.63 -1.85 10.75
C THR A 186 -6.45 -0.71 10.14
N HIS A 187 -6.08 0.53 10.45
CA HIS A 187 -6.77 1.72 9.98
C HIS A 187 -5.98 2.49 8.92
N LEU A 188 -6.70 2.97 7.90
CA LEU A 188 -6.24 3.99 6.99
C LEU A 188 -6.41 5.35 7.67
N VAL A 189 -5.30 5.99 8.02
CA VAL A 189 -5.30 7.31 8.64
C VAL A 189 -5.01 8.38 7.60
N ASN A 190 -5.98 9.25 7.34
CA ASN A 190 -5.81 10.42 6.49
C ASN A 190 -6.73 11.57 6.93
N ARG A 191 -6.25 12.80 6.75
CA ARG A 191 -7.02 14.02 7.08
C ARG A 191 -7.87 14.53 5.93
N ASN A 192 -7.53 14.20 4.69
CA ASN A 192 -8.14 14.76 3.48
C ASN A 192 -8.83 13.66 2.65
N THR A 193 -9.84 14.04 1.87
CA THR A 193 -10.51 13.11 0.94
C THR A 193 -9.56 12.69 -0.19
N PHE A 194 -9.61 11.42 -0.59
CA PHE A 194 -8.90 10.90 -1.77
C PHE A 194 -9.77 10.98 -3.03
N SER A 195 -9.13 11.28 -4.16
CA SER A 195 -9.68 10.98 -5.48
C SER A 195 -9.83 9.46 -5.68
N ARG A 196 -10.74 9.03 -6.56
CA ARG A 196 -10.92 7.60 -6.82
C ARG A 196 -9.68 6.92 -7.38
N ALA A 197 -8.88 7.64 -8.17
CA ALA A 197 -7.60 7.14 -8.69
C ALA A 197 -6.62 6.85 -7.54
N LEU A 198 -6.40 7.81 -6.63
CA LEU A 198 -5.52 7.66 -5.49
C LEU A 198 -6.04 6.60 -4.50
N PHE A 199 -7.35 6.55 -4.26
CA PHE A 199 -7.96 5.51 -3.43
C PHE A 199 -7.72 4.11 -4.00
N ASN A 200 -7.88 3.92 -5.31
CA ASN A 200 -7.62 2.63 -5.98
C ASN A 200 -6.14 2.24 -5.91
N GLU A 201 -5.22 3.21 -6.03
CA GLU A 201 -3.78 2.97 -5.86
C GLU A 201 -3.45 2.53 -4.42
N VAL A 202 -3.94 3.26 -3.41
CA VAL A 202 -3.79 2.90 -1.99
C VAL A 202 -4.37 1.51 -1.72
N ALA A 203 -5.57 1.20 -2.23
CA ALA A 203 -6.20 -0.11 -2.11
C ALA A 203 -5.35 -1.25 -2.71
N SER A 204 -4.74 -1.01 -3.87
CA SER A 204 -3.81 -1.94 -4.52
C SER A 204 -2.53 -2.15 -3.69
N VAL A 205 -1.93 -1.06 -3.19
CA VAL A 205 -0.72 -1.12 -2.33
C VAL A 205 -1.00 -1.89 -1.03
N LEU A 206 -2.13 -1.63 -0.36
CA LEU A 206 -2.53 -2.35 0.85
C LEU A 206 -2.74 -3.85 0.61
N SER A 207 -3.37 -4.20 -0.53
CA SER A 207 -3.59 -5.59 -0.94
C SER A 207 -2.27 -6.32 -1.24
N ASN A 208 -1.36 -5.67 -1.96
CA ASN A 208 -0.02 -6.18 -2.25
C ASN A 208 0.82 -6.34 -0.98
N TYR A 209 0.76 -5.37 -0.06
CA TYR A 209 1.44 -5.43 1.23
C TYR A 209 1.02 -6.66 2.04
N LEU A 210 -0.29 -6.96 2.10
CA LEU A 210 -0.80 -8.16 2.77
C LEU A 210 -0.20 -9.44 2.17
N GLN A 211 -0.19 -9.57 0.84
CA GLN A 211 0.38 -10.74 0.17
C GLN A 211 1.89 -10.90 0.47
N GLN A 212 2.65 -9.81 0.36
CA GLN A 212 4.10 -9.85 0.59
C GLN A 212 4.45 -10.11 2.06
N ASN A 213 3.66 -9.62 3.01
CA ASN A 213 3.88 -9.85 4.43
C ASN A 213 3.71 -11.34 4.79
N VAL A 214 2.63 -11.98 4.33
CA VAL A 214 2.42 -13.44 4.49
C VAL A 214 3.58 -14.23 3.89
N LEU A 215 3.93 -13.96 2.62
CA LEU A 215 5.00 -14.67 1.92
C LEU A 215 6.36 -14.49 2.59
N THR A 216 6.67 -13.30 3.08
CA THR A 216 7.95 -12.98 3.73
C THR A 216 8.06 -13.65 5.09
N ASN A 217 7.00 -13.62 5.91
CA ASN A 217 7.03 -14.23 7.23
C ASN A 217 7.10 -15.76 7.17
N GLU A 218 6.38 -16.39 6.24
CA GLU A 218 6.46 -17.84 6.01
C GLU A 218 7.84 -18.25 5.48
N LYS A 219 8.40 -17.53 4.49
CA LYS A 219 9.77 -17.77 3.99
C LYS A 219 10.82 -17.63 5.10
N ARG A 220 10.69 -16.60 5.95
CA ARG A 220 11.60 -16.40 7.10
C ARG A 220 11.52 -17.58 8.07
N THR A 221 10.32 -18.01 8.41
CA THR A 221 10.07 -19.14 9.33
C THR A 221 10.65 -20.45 8.78
N ALA A 222 10.41 -20.75 7.50
CA ALA A 222 10.96 -21.92 6.81
C ALA A 222 12.50 -21.89 6.71
N SER A 223 13.09 -20.71 6.47
CA SER A 223 14.54 -20.51 6.41
C SER A 223 15.20 -20.77 7.78
N VAL A 224 14.64 -20.18 8.85
CA VAL A 224 15.13 -20.39 10.23
C VAL A 224 15.04 -21.87 10.63
N LEU A 225 13.93 -22.54 10.34
CA LEU A 225 13.78 -23.98 10.62
C LEU A 225 14.81 -24.82 9.86
N SER A 226 15.02 -24.54 8.57
CA SER A 226 16.02 -25.23 7.75
C SER A 226 17.44 -25.02 8.28
N MET A 227 17.80 -23.79 8.68
CA MET A 227 19.09 -23.49 9.30
C MET A 227 19.29 -24.25 10.62
N ILE A 228 18.28 -24.29 11.48
CA ILE A 228 18.35 -25.02 12.76
C ILE A 228 18.57 -26.52 12.51
N ILE A 229 17.82 -27.14 11.59
CA ILE A 229 17.97 -28.56 11.25
C ILE A 229 19.37 -28.86 10.70
N ALA A 230 19.86 -28.02 9.78
CA ALA A 230 21.16 -28.17 9.15
C ALA A 230 22.33 -28.03 10.16
N GLN A 231 22.33 -26.95 10.96
CA GLN A 231 23.41 -26.67 11.90
C GLN A 231 23.46 -27.67 13.06
N ASN A 232 22.30 -28.09 13.59
CA ASN A 232 22.23 -29.07 14.68
C ASN A 232 22.42 -30.52 14.20
N ARG A 233 22.59 -30.77 12.89
CA ARG A 233 22.86 -32.09 12.31
C ARG A 233 21.89 -33.18 12.77
N LEU A 234 20.63 -32.81 12.99
CA LEU A 234 19.63 -33.69 13.59
C LEU A 234 19.33 -34.87 12.65
N PHE A 235 19.58 -36.10 13.11
CA PHE A 235 19.22 -37.29 12.37
C PHE A 235 17.70 -37.43 12.28
N SER A 236 17.14 -37.45 11.07
CA SER A 236 15.76 -37.85 10.88
C SER A 236 15.59 -39.33 11.19
N ALA A 237 14.53 -39.71 11.90
CA ALA A 237 14.25 -41.11 12.22
C ALA A 237 14.11 -41.98 10.96
N LEU A 238 13.61 -41.40 9.86
CA LEU A 238 13.47 -42.05 8.55
C LEU A 238 14.73 -41.99 7.68
N ARG A 239 15.85 -41.46 8.20
CA ARG A 239 17.14 -41.35 7.50
C ARG A 239 17.13 -40.51 6.22
N THR A 240 16.05 -39.76 5.93
CA THR A 240 15.86 -38.88 4.76
C THR A 240 16.80 -37.66 4.70
N ASN A 241 17.83 -37.62 5.55
CA ASN A 241 18.92 -36.63 5.53
C ASN A 241 20.31 -37.22 5.86
N TYR A 242 20.41 -38.53 6.12
CA TYR A 242 21.66 -39.21 6.46
C TYR A 242 21.69 -40.66 5.99
N TYR A 243 22.70 -40.99 5.19
CA TYR A 243 23.06 -42.37 4.89
C TYR A 243 23.94 -42.94 6.01
N ILE A 244 23.77 -44.23 6.30
CA ILE A 244 24.50 -44.94 7.36
C ILE A 244 24.90 -46.30 6.82
N LYS A 245 26.21 -46.57 6.79
CA LYS A 245 26.83 -47.79 6.29
C LYS A 245 27.47 -48.54 7.45
N SER A 246 27.17 -49.83 7.61
CA SER A 246 27.95 -50.71 8.49
C SER A 246 29.29 -51.04 7.83
N VAL A 247 30.39 -50.99 8.58
CA VAL A 247 31.69 -51.46 8.09
C VAL A 247 31.70 -52.99 8.12
N PRO A 248 31.95 -53.69 6.99
CA PRO A 248 31.98 -55.17 6.97
C PRO A 248 32.95 -55.74 8.01
N GLY A 249 32.52 -56.78 8.73
CA GLY A 249 33.33 -57.41 9.78
C GLY A 249 33.51 -56.57 11.06
N SER A 250 32.81 -55.44 11.21
CA SER A 250 32.94 -54.54 12.36
C SER A 250 31.58 -54.16 12.98
N LYS A 251 31.59 -53.80 14.27
CA LYS A 251 30.44 -53.16 14.94
C LYS A 251 30.37 -51.64 14.70
N ARG A 252 31.23 -51.09 13.84
CA ARG A 252 31.31 -49.65 13.53
C ARG A 252 30.39 -49.29 12.36
N TYR A 253 29.82 -48.09 12.44
CA TYR A 253 29.02 -47.48 11.38
C TYR A 253 29.69 -46.19 10.90
N VAL A 254 29.59 -45.91 9.61
CA VAL A 254 29.98 -44.64 8.99
C VAL A 254 28.71 -43.90 8.58
N THR A 255 28.60 -42.63 8.95
CA THR A 255 27.47 -41.76 8.63
C THR A 255 27.88 -40.73 7.58
N TYR A 256 27.05 -40.51 6.58
CA TYR A 256 27.30 -39.58 5.49
C TYR A 256 26.10 -38.61 5.37
N HIS A 257 26.38 -37.33 5.14
CA HIS A 257 25.35 -36.28 5.01
C HIS A 257 24.59 -36.44 3.69
N GLY A 258 23.25 -36.52 3.72
CA GLY A 258 22.43 -36.72 2.51
C GLY A 258 21.76 -38.09 2.42
N VAL A 259 20.92 -38.28 1.40
CA VAL A 259 19.97 -39.41 1.34
C VAL A 259 20.60 -40.69 0.78
N TYR A 260 21.55 -40.56 -0.15
CA TYR A 260 22.08 -41.69 -0.92
C TYR A 260 23.58 -41.55 -1.18
N LEU A 261 24.29 -42.69 -1.27
CA LEU A 261 25.68 -42.79 -1.74
C LEU A 261 25.70 -42.98 -3.25
N GLU A 262 26.11 -41.96 -3.98
CA GLU A 262 26.52 -42.05 -5.37
C GLU A 262 27.98 -42.54 -5.42
N VAL A 263 28.18 -43.74 -5.97
CA VAL A 263 29.49 -44.37 -6.09
C VAL A 263 30.07 -44.08 -7.48
N ASN A 264 30.84 -43.00 -7.58
CA ASN A 264 31.57 -42.67 -8.81
C ASN A 264 32.99 -43.25 -8.72
N GLY A 265 33.14 -44.49 -9.18
CA GLY A 265 34.41 -45.23 -9.10
C GLY A 265 34.81 -45.51 -7.66
N THR A 266 35.98 -45.02 -7.24
CA THR A 266 36.47 -45.15 -5.85
C THR A 266 35.88 -44.12 -4.89
N ASN A 267 35.19 -43.09 -5.40
CA ASN A 267 34.72 -41.98 -4.58
C ASN A 267 33.25 -42.18 -4.21
N GLU A 268 33.04 -42.52 -2.93
CA GLU A 268 31.74 -42.47 -2.27
C GLU A 268 31.34 -41.01 -2.02
N SER A 269 30.44 -40.46 -2.82
CA SER A 269 29.90 -39.11 -2.63
C SER A 269 28.42 -39.17 -2.30
N THR A 270 27.95 -38.38 -1.34
CA THR A 270 26.52 -38.27 -1.08
C THR A 270 25.89 -37.09 -1.79
N CYS A 271 24.57 -37.19 -2.00
CA CYS A 271 23.78 -36.04 -2.39
C CYS A 271 23.17 -35.36 -1.15
N ASP A 272 23.86 -34.31 -0.71
CA ASP A 272 23.38 -33.43 0.35
C ASP A 272 22.52 -32.30 -0.25
N CYS A 273 21.22 -32.37 0.01
CA CYS A 273 20.24 -31.37 -0.43
C CYS A 273 20.50 -29.97 0.16
N LEU A 274 21.29 -29.84 1.23
CA LEU A 274 21.71 -28.55 1.78
C LEU A 274 22.71 -27.83 0.87
N LEU A 275 23.64 -28.58 0.27
CA LEU A 275 24.75 -28.05 -0.54
C LEU A 275 24.42 -28.04 -2.04
N LYS A 276 23.75 -29.09 -2.52
CA LYS A 276 23.43 -29.30 -3.95
C LYS A 276 21.98 -28.89 -4.29
N GLY A 277 21.16 -28.54 -3.30
CA GLY A 277 19.78 -28.08 -3.50
C GLY A 277 18.93 -29.06 -4.31
N ASN A 278 18.21 -28.53 -5.32
CA ASN A 278 17.34 -29.31 -6.22
C ASN A 278 18.08 -30.24 -7.19
N GLN A 279 19.42 -30.34 -7.15
CA GLN A 279 20.16 -31.31 -7.96
C GLN A 279 20.07 -32.73 -7.38
N CYS A 280 19.64 -32.88 -6.12
CA CYS A 280 19.46 -34.18 -5.45
C CYS A 280 18.05 -34.76 -5.62
N ILE A 281 17.63 -34.99 -6.86
CA ILE A 281 16.33 -35.63 -7.17
C ILE A 281 16.56 -37.11 -7.46
N TYR A 282 15.96 -37.97 -6.64
CA TYR A 282 15.94 -39.42 -6.84
C TYR A 282 14.50 -39.89 -7.10
N PRO A 283 14.26 -40.79 -8.07
CA PRO A 283 12.94 -41.38 -8.27
C PRO A 283 12.61 -42.29 -7.08
N ALA A 284 11.55 -41.96 -6.36
CA ALA A 284 10.98 -42.80 -5.32
C ALA A 284 9.92 -43.74 -5.92
N GLY A 285 9.89 -44.99 -5.47
CA GLY A 285 9.00 -46.03 -5.98
C GLY A 285 8.38 -46.87 -4.87
N ALA A 286 7.57 -47.86 -5.24
CA ALA A 286 7.18 -48.95 -4.34
C ALA A 286 7.95 -50.19 -4.78
N PHE A 287 8.94 -50.62 -4.00
CA PHE A 287 9.84 -51.71 -4.38
C PHE A 287 9.39 -53.03 -3.76
N TYR A 288 9.33 -54.09 -4.55
CA TYR A 288 9.12 -55.46 -4.07
C TYR A 288 10.33 -56.32 -4.42
N ASN A 289 10.60 -57.33 -3.58
CA ASN A 289 11.85 -58.09 -3.54
C ASN A 289 13.12 -57.25 -3.25
N TRP A 290 14.07 -57.90 -2.58
CA TRP A 290 15.13 -57.22 -1.81
C TRP A 290 16.56 -57.55 -2.27
N THR A 291 16.70 -58.22 -3.40
CA THR A 291 17.99 -58.66 -3.93
C THR A 291 18.66 -57.59 -4.78
N LEU A 292 19.43 -56.72 -4.10
CA LEU A 292 20.25 -55.62 -4.61
C LEU A 292 19.50 -54.47 -5.34
N PRO A 293 19.91 -53.21 -5.12
CA PRO A 293 19.46 -52.09 -5.94
C PRO A 293 20.24 -52.07 -7.27
N GLU A 294 19.57 -52.41 -8.38
CA GLU A 294 20.05 -52.14 -9.74
C GLU A 294 19.98 -50.63 -10.02
N LEU A 295 21.01 -49.90 -9.57
CA LEU A 295 21.16 -48.46 -9.81
C LEU A 295 21.48 -48.20 -11.29
N GLY A 296 20.48 -47.71 -12.03
CA GLY A 296 20.62 -47.33 -13.43
C GLY A 296 19.42 -47.70 -14.28
N GLU A 297 18.63 -48.70 -13.86
CA GLU A 297 17.38 -49.06 -14.53
C GLU A 297 16.19 -48.31 -13.92
N ALA A 298 15.16 -48.08 -14.73
CA ALA A 298 13.88 -47.61 -14.21
C ALA A 298 13.32 -48.66 -13.24
N ALA A 299 12.69 -48.22 -12.15
CA ALA A 299 12.05 -49.13 -11.20
C ALA A 299 11.13 -50.09 -11.96
N LYS A 300 11.39 -51.40 -11.86
CA LYS A 300 10.57 -52.42 -12.52
C LYS A 300 9.11 -52.21 -12.08
N ASN A 301 8.24 -52.02 -13.07
CA ASN A 301 6.82 -51.75 -12.86
C ASN A 301 6.12 -53.01 -12.37
N ASP A 302 6.37 -53.40 -11.13
CA ASP A 302 5.53 -54.39 -10.46
C ASP A 302 4.09 -53.86 -10.44
N PRO A 303 3.10 -54.66 -10.87
CA PRO A 303 1.73 -54.20 -10.94
C PRO A 303 1.25 -53.74 -9.56
N PRO A 304 0.47 -52.65 -9.47
CA PRO A 304 0.00 -52.15 -8.19
C PRO A 304 -0.77 -53.26 -7.47
N PRO A 305 -0.56 -53.44 -6.15
CA PRO A 305 -1.27 -54.47 -5.41
C PRO A 305 -2.78 -54.23 -5.55
N LEU A 306 -3.50 -55.28 -5.92
CA LEU A 306 -4.97 -55.26 -5.96
C LEU A 306 -5.49 -55.05 -4.55
N PHE A 307 -5.80 -53.79 -4.22
CA PHE A 307 -6.46 -53.42 -2.98
C PHE A 307 -7.89 -53.98 -2.98
N GLN A 308 -8.05 -55.23 -2.52
CA GLN A 308 -9.34 -55.73 -2.11
C GLN A 308 -9.79 -54.95 -0.88
N VAL A 309 -10.71 -54.01 -1.09
CA VAL A 309 -11.47 -53.40 -0.01
C VAL A 309 -12.42 -54.46 0.50
N SER A 310 -12.17 -55.01 1.69
CA SER A 310 -13.18 -55.77 2.43
C SER A 310 -14.32 -54.82 2.83
N ASN A 311 -15.55 -55.18 2.48
CA ASN A 311 -16.76 -54.53 3.00
C ASN A 311 -16.96 -54.82 4.48
#